data_AF-A0A929ZT41-F1
#
_entry.id   AF-A0A929ZT41-F1
#
_cell.length_a   1.000
_cell.length_b   1.000
_cell.length_c   1.000
_cell.angle_alpha   90.00
_cell.angle_beta   90.00
_cell.angle_gamma   90.00
#
_symmetry.space_group_name_H-M   'P 1'
#
loop_
_entity.id
_entity.type
_entity.pdbx_description
1 polymer ?
#
loop_
_entity_poly.entity_id
_entity_poly.type
_entity_poly.pdbx_seq_one_letter_code
_entity_poly.pdbx_strand_id
1 'polypeptide(L)'
;VWFTENVDIDQLRENAQNHDISLLKLGWLGNTKELQWVDKESINDTLDSIYPKELFLSNPFVMDWFFYNKFKFFSLLFKLKLVDNETPLKYWALNSILMGFWKKEYWLYVWKDSFDKVDEKQQLRNASVYYRNHKNNHNFIAQLKKESMKTTFQSSATNSYHSYGFDFDVNLFNHLINEAWFADDFDALENFPKDFSTEYFETFIKEKINIQEFKKWVECFKNQYRNLGCKIE
;
A
#
# COMPACT_ATOMS: atom_id res chain seq x y z
N VAL A 1 -11.42 -2.52 0.41
CA VAL A 1 -10.92 -1.86 -0.84
C VAL A 1 -12.00 -2.02 -1.89
N TRP A 2 -12.35 -0.96 -2.60
CA TRP A 2 -13.36 -0.99 -3.65
C TRP A 2 -12.91 -0.20 -4.88
N PHE A 3 -13.45 -0.55 -6.04
CA PHE A 3 -13.34 0.26 -7.24
C PHE A 3 -14.33 1.43 -7.15
N THR A 4 -13.85 2.65 -7.36
CA THR A 4 -14.67 3.88 -7.39
C THR A 4 -15.00 4.34 -8.80
N GLU A 5 -14.41 3.68 -9.80
CA GLU A 5 -14.56 3.98 -11.22
C GLU A 5 -14.73 2.67 -11.98
N ASN A 6 -15.32 2.73 -13.18
CA ASN A 6 -15.36 1.58 -14.06
C ASN A 6 -13.94 1.29 -14.58
N VAL A 7 -13.51 0.04 -14.46
CA VAL A 7 -12.19 -0.42 -14.90
C VAL A 7 -12.36 -1.57 -15.86
N ASP A 8 -11.87 -1.40 -17.09
CA ASP A 8 -11.80 -2.47 -18.09
C ASP A 8 -10.54 -3.31 -17.86
N ILE A 9 -10.72 -4.49 -17.27
CA ILE A 9 -9.61 -5.38 -16.91
C ILE A 9 -8.90 -5.95 -18.15
N ASP A 10 -9.62 -6.16 -19.26
CA ASP A 10 -9.00 -6.64 -20.51
C ASP A 10 -8.09 -5.56 -21.09
N GLN A 11 -8.55 -4.31 -21.09
CA GLN A 11 -7.74 -3.17 -21.50
C GLN A 11 -6.50 -2.97 -20.59
N LEU A 12 -6.65 -3.14 -19.26
CA LEU A 12 -5.51 -3.07 -18.34
C LEU A 12 -4.48 -4.18 -18.63
N ARG A 13 -4.94 -5.41 -18.89
CA ARG A 13 -4.07 -6.54 -19.24
C ARG A 13 -3.31 -6.27 -20.53
N GLU A 14 -4.00 -5.82 -21.57
CA GLU A 14 -3.38 -5.52 -22.87
C GLU A 14 -2.33 -4.42 -22.73
N ASN A 15 -2.65 -3.33 -22.04
CA ASN A 15 -1.67 -2.26 -21.78
C ASN A 15 -0.46 -2.78 -20.98
N ALA A 16 -0.69 -3.58 -19.93
CA ALA A 16 0.40 -4.12 -19.13
C ALA A 16 1.33 -5.03 -19.94
N GLN A 17 0.77 -5.83 -20.85
CA GLN A 17 1.55 -6.70 -21.74
C GLN A 17 2.30 -5.90 -22.81
N ASN A 18 1.63 -4.98 -23.50
CA ASN A 18 2.19 -4.20 -24.60
C ASN A 18 3.32 -3.27 -24.16
N HIS A 19 3.26 -2.78 -22.92
CA HIS A 19 4.26 -1.86 -22.37
C HIS A 19 5.24 -2.52 -21.38
N ASP A 20 5.19 -3.85 -21.22
CA ASP A 20 5.96 -4.62 -20.23
C ASP A 20 5.88 -4.05 -18.81
N ILE A 21 4.68 -3.71 -18.37
CA ILE A 21 4.43 -3.18 -17.02
C ILE A 21 4.44 -4.34 -16.03
N SER A 22 5.27 -4.25 -15.00
CA SER A 22 5.35 -5.26 -13.94
C SER A 22 4.40 -4.96 -12.77
N LEU A 23 4.18 -3.68 -12.47
CA LEU A 23 3.17 -3.22 -11.52
C LEU A 23 2.44 -2.00 -12.09
N LEU A 24 1.13 -2.10 -12.21
CA LEU A 24 0.24 -0.99 -12.49
C LEU A 24 -0.54 -0.59 -11.23
N LYS A 25 -0.28 0.60 -10.69
CA LYS A 25 -0.99 1.14 -9.52
C LYS A 25 -2.36 1.68 -9.92
N LEU A 26 -3.41 1.12 -9.33
CA LEU A 26 -4.82 1.49 -9.54
C LEU A 26 -5.31 2.51 -8.51
N GLY A 27 -4.61 2.63 -7.39
CA GLY A 27 -4.82 3.67 -6.37
C GLY A 27 -3.56 3.97 -5.55
N TRP A 28 -3.51 5.20 -5.05
CA TRP A 28 -2.43 5.82 -4.28
C TRP A 28 -2.97 6.78 -3.18
N LEU A 29 -4.27 6.76 -2.91
CA LEU A 29 -4.95 7.49 -1.84
C LEU A 29 -4.72 9.01 -1.92
N GLY A 30 -4.65 9.53 -3.14
CA GLY A 30 -4.34 10.94 -3.40
C GLY A 30 -2.97 11.39 -2.88
N ASN A 31 -2.06 10.46 -2.55
CA ASN A 31 -0.72 10.77 -2.06
C ASN A 31 0.12 11.45 -3.14
N THR A 32 0.33 12.75 -3.00
CA THR A 32 1.20 13.53 -3.90
C THR A 32 2.64 13.61 -3.41
N LYS A 33 2.94 13.19 -2.17
CA LYS A 33 4.29 13.22 -1.62
C LYS A 33 5.21 12.25 -2.37
N GLU A 34 4.69 11.11 -2.82
CA GLU A 34 5.45 10.14 -3.61
C GLU A 34 5.99 10.72 -4.93
N LEU A 35 5.27 11.70 -5.52
CA LEU A 35 5.64 12.33 -6.79
C LEU A 35 6.99 13.06 -6.75
N GLN A 36 7.46 13.46 -5.57
CA GLN A 36 8.76 14.12 -5.45
C GLN A 36 9.93 13.14 -5.64
N TRP A 37 9.69 11.84 -5.42
CA TRP A 37 10.71 10.79 -5.48
C TRP A 37 10.64 9.95 -6.75
N VAL A 38 9.72 10.25 -7.66
CA VAL A 38 9.59 9.58 -8.95
C VAL A 38 9.68 10.61 -10.07
N ASP A 39 10.12 10.15 -11.23
CA ASP A 39 9.84 10.81 -12.50
C ASP A 39 8.60 10.17 -13.12
N LYS A 40 7.96 10.94 -13.99
CA LYS A 40 6.66 10.60 -14.56
C LYS A 40 6.65 10.86 -16.06
N GLU A 41 6.27 9.86 -16.84
CA GLU A 41 6.20 9.94 -18.29
C GLU A 41 4.87 9.36 -18.78
N SER A 42 4.19 10.02 -19.71
CA SER A 42 2.91 9.54 -20.23
C SER A 42 3.14 8.34 -21.15
N ILE A 43 2.49 7.21 -20.86
CA ILE A 43 2.50 6.03 -21.75
C ILE A 43 1.41 6.19 -22.82
N ASN A 44 0.19 6.53 -22.40
CA ASN A 44 -0.97 6.73 -23.26
C ASN A 44 -2.03 7.60 -22.54
N ASP A 45 -3.26 7.66 -23.03
CA ASP A 45 -4.32 8.51 -22.45
C ASP A 45 -4.79 8.10 -21.05
N THR A 46 -4.52 6.88 -20.61
CA THR A 46 -4.99 6.35 -19.32
C THR A 46 -3.85 6.08 -18.33
N LEU A 47 -2.62 5.89 -18.81
CA LEU A 47 -1.48 5.44 -18.02
C LEU A 47 -0.31 6.43 -18.05
N ASP A 48 0.34 6.55 -16.90
CA ASP A 48 1.65 7.16 -16.77
C ASP A 48 2.64 6.12 -16.22
N SER A 49 3.83 6.09 -16.80
CA SER A 49 4.99 5.46 -16.18
C SER A 49 5.40 6.28 -14.95
N ILE A 50 5.80 5.57 -13.89
CA ILE A 50 6.44 6.14 -12.71
C ILE A 50 7.73 5.39 -12.41
N TYR A 51 8.87 6.07 -12.43
CA TYR A 51 10.15 5.44 -12.12
C TYR A 51 10.89 6.20 -11.02
N PRO A 52 11.41 5.51 -10.00
CA PRO A 52 11.96 6.16 -8.83
C PRO A 52 13.32 6.82 -9.09
N LYS A 53 13.50 8.03 -8.53
CA LYS A 53 14.73 8.81 -8.56
C LYS A 53 15.75 8.24 -7.57
N GLU A 54 16.94 7.95 -8.08
CA GLU A 54 18.14 7.71 -7.27
C GLU A 54 17.96 6.70 -6.13
N LEU A 55 17.45 5.49 -6.44
CA LEU A 55 17.42 4.40 -5.48
C LEU A 55 18.80 3.75 -5.34
N PHE A 56 19.18 3.45 -4.09
CA PHE A 56 20.30 2.56 -3.82
C PHE A 56 19.90 1.12 -4.16
N LEU A 57 20.38 0.61 -5.28
CA LEU A 57 20.06 -0.74 -5.75
C LEU A 57 21.32 -1.61 -5.75
N SER A 58 21.25 -2.75 -5.05
CA SER A 58 22.36 -3.69 -4.97
C SER A 58 21.89 -5.15 -5.02
N ASN A 59 22.84 -6.08 -4.88
CA ASN A 59 22.54 -7.50 -4.80
C ASN A 59 21.77 -7.85 -3.50
N PRO A 60 21.13 -9.03 -3.43
CA PRO A 60 20.29 -9.42 -2.29
C PRO A 60 20.94 -9.22 -0.91
N PHE A 61 22.21 -9.62 -0.78
CA PHE A 61 22.93 -9.58 0.50
C PHE A 61 23.18 -8.15 0.99
N VAL A 62 23.55 -7.24 0.09
CA VAL A 62 23.75 -5.83 0.42
C VAL A 62 22.41 -5.14 0.69
N MET A 63 21.35 -5.52 -0.04
CA MET A 63 20.00 -5.00 0.25
C MET A 63 19.49 -5.46 1.62
N ASP A 64 19.90 -6.65 2.11
CA ASP A 64 19.61 -7.04 3.49
C ASP A 64 20.33 -6.16 4.50
N TRP A 65 21.59 -5.80 4.24
CA TRP A 65 22.32 -4.87 5.10
C TRP A 65 21.66 -3.50 5.13
N PHE A 66 21.18 -3.05 3.98
CA PHE A 66 20.48 -1.79 3.82
C PHE A 66 19.15 -1.75 4.60
N PHE A 67 18.18 -2.61 4.25
CA PHE A 67 16.83 -2.56 4.82
C PHE A 67 16.76 -2.96 6.29
N TYR A 68 17.63 -3.89 6.73
CA TYR A 68 17.65 -4.35 8.12
C TYR A 68 18.73 -3.65 8.97
N ASN A 69 19.45 -2.68 8.40
CA ASN A 69 20.57 -1.99 9.04
C ASN A 69 21.59 -2.97 9.67
N LYS A 70 21.83 -4.14 9.03
CA LYS A 70 22.82 -5.12 9.52
C LYS A 70 24.18 -4.46 9.53
N PHE A 71 24.98 -4.73 10.56
CA PHE A 71 26.29 -4.11 10.78
C PHE A 71 26.27 -2.57 10.79
N LYS A 72 25.11 -1.95 11.09
CA LYS A 72 24.91 -0.50 11.03
C LYS A 72 25.16 0.10 9.63
N PHE A 73 24.95 -0.68 8.57
CA PHE A 73 25.21 -0.25 7.19
C PHE A 73 24.40 0.97 6.77
N PHE A 74 23.08 0.99 7.02
CA PHE A 74 22.25 2.17 6.75
C PHE A 74 22.73 3.38 7.57
N SER A 75 23.08 3.17 8.84
CA SER A 75 23.62 4.24 9.69
C SER A 75 24.95 4.80 9.17
N LEU A 76 25.80 3.98 8.55
CA LEU A 76 27.01 4.42 7.88
C LEU A 76 26.68 5.28 6.66
N LEU A 77 25.80 4.81 5.76
CA LEU A 77 25.36 5.58 4.60
C LEU A 77 24.72 6.92 4.99
N PHE A 78 23.94 6.92 6.07
CA PHE A 78 23.32 8.12 6.64
C PHE A 78 24.38 9.13 7.10
N LYS A 79 25.41 8.68 7.83
CA LYS A 79 26.54 9.54 8.24
C LYS A 79 27.32 10.09 7.05
N LEU A 80 27.43 9.31 5.97
CA LEU A 80 28.05 9.72 4.72
C LEU A 80 27.14 10.62 3.85
N LYS A 81 25.93 10.94 4.32
CA LYS A 81 24.92 11.72 3.59
C LYS A 81 24.51 11.12 2.23
N LEU A 82 24.66 9.81 2.09
CA LEU A 82 24.22 9.07 0.89
C LEU A 82 22.74 8.68 0.99
N VAL A 83 22.19 8.66 2.20
CA VAL A 83 20.78 8.42 2.48
C VAL A 83 20.32 9.28 3.65
N ASP A 84 19.00 9.39 3.81
CA ASP A 84 18.31 10.14 4.85
C ASP A 84 17.15 9.33 5.45
N ASN A 85 16.40 9.93 6.37
CA ASN A 85 15.27 9.28 7.02
C ASN A 85 14.06 9.06 6.07
N GLU A 86 14.01 9.76 4.93
CA GLU A 86 12.94 9.60 3.94
C GLU A 86 13.30 8.55 2.88
N THR A 87 14.56 8.13 2.80
CA THR A 87 15.05 7.19 1.79
C THR A 87 14.26 5.87 1.76
N PRO A 88 13.88 5.25 2.89
CA PRO A 88 13.02 4.05 2.86
C PRO A 88 11.67 4.30 2.18
N LEU A 89 11.11 5.51 2.27
CA LEU A 89 9.81 5.84 1.69
C LEU A 89 9.84 5.80 0.16
N LYS A 90 10.99 6.12 -0.45
CA LYS A 90 11.17 6.10 -1.92
C LYS A 90 10.93 4.71 -2.53
N TYR A 91 11.16 3.64 -1.76
CA TYR A 91 11.01 2.27 -2.25
C TYR A 91 9.55 1.83 -2.40
N TRP A 92 8.60 2.56 -1.80
CA TRP A 92 7.17 2.33 -2.03
C TRP A 92 6.74 2.59 -3.47
N ALA A 93 7.55 3.31 -4.25
CA ALA A 93 7.36 3.38 -5.70
C ALA A 93 7.33 1.99 -6.37
N LEU A 94 8.08 1.04 -5.82
CA LEU A 94 8.22 -0.30 -6.39
C LEU A 94 7.15 -1.29 -5.91
N ASN A 95 6.31 -0.92 -4.94
CA ASN A 95 5.36 -1.84 -4.32
C ASN A 95 3.96 -1.23 -4.20
N SER A 96 2.96 -2.09 -4.08
CA SER A 96 1.57 -1.72 -3.84
C SER A 96 0.91 -2.89 -3.12
N ILE A 97 0.87 -2.84 -1.79
CA ILE A 97 0.29 -3.92 -0.97
C ILE A 97 -1.16 -4.20 -1.39
N LEU A 98 -1.89 -3.12 -1.66
CA LEU A 98 -3.27 -3.11 -2.07
C LEU A 98 -3.42 -2.11 -3.23
N MET A 99 -4.38 -2.38 -4.13
CA MET A 99 -4.65 -1.59 -5.33
C MET A 99 -3.57 -1.66 -6.43
N GLY A 100 -2.81 -2.76 -6.50
CA GLY A 100 -1.88 -3.02 -7.59
C GLY A 100 -2.40 -4.09 -8.55
N PHE A 101 -2.21 -3.87 -9.84
CA PHE A 101 -2.38 -4.87 -10.89
C PHE A 101 -1.00 -5.38 -11.31
N TRP A 102 -0.75 -6.67 -11.14
CA TRP A 102 0.62 -7.21 -11.12
C TRP A 102 0.90 -8.18 -12.26
N LYS A 103 2.12 -8.12 -12.80
CA LYS A 103 2.74 -9.24 -13.50
C LYS A 103 3.04 -10.34 -12.49
N LYS A 104 2.56 -11.56 -12.76
CA LYS A 104 2.58 -12.68 -11.82
C LYS A 104 3.98 -12.97 -11.29
N GLU A 105 4.98 -12.98 -12.15
CA GLU A 105 6.37 -13.28 -11.77
C GLU A 105 6.92 -12.23 -10.81
N TYR A 106 6.58 -10.96 -11.04
CA TYR A 106 7.02 -9.88 -10.17
C TYR A 106 6.34 -9.98 -8.80
N TRP A 107 5.02 -10.22 -8.77
CA TRP A 107 4.27 -10.44 -7.53
C TRP A 107 4.88 -11.59 -6.70
N LEU A 108 5.10 -12.75 -7.33
CA LEU A 108 5.68 -13.91 -6.65
C LEU A 108 7.07 -13.60 -6.08
N TYR A 109 7.86 -12.80 -6.78
CA TYR A 109 9.18 -12.41 -6.31
C TYR A 109 9.14 -11.41 -5.16
N VAL A 110 8.21 -10.45 -5.17
CA VAL A 110 8.05 -9.49 -4.06
C VAL A 110 7.64 -10.21 -2.78
N TRP A 111 6.70 -11.14 -2.90
CA TRP A 111 6.11 -11.90 -1.79
C TRP A 111 6.89 -13.13 -1.36
N LYS A 112 7.98 -13.47 -2.06
CA LYS A 112 8.82 -14.59 -1.64
C LYS A 112 9.34 -14.35 -0.22
N ASP A 113 9.39 -15.42 0.56
CA ASP A 113 9.84 -15.41 1.96
C ASP A 113 8.95 -14.62 2.94
N SER A 114 7.80 -14.10 2.50
CA SER A 114 6.74 -13.58 3.38
C SER A 114 5.90 -14.76 3.91
N PHE A 115 6.45 -15.49 4.90
CA PHE A 115 5.77 -16.63 5.52
C PHE A 115 4.73 -16.16 6.54
N ASP A 116 3.45 -16.51 6.32
CA ASP A 116 2.28 -16.34 7.23
C ASP A 116 2.01 -14.93 7.80
N LYS A 117 2.79 -13.94 7.39
CA LYS A 117 2.62 -12.53 7.75
C LYS A 117 2.96 -11.64 6.58
N VAL A 118 2.28 -10.50 6.51
CA VAL A 118 2.77 -9.37 5.72
C VAL A 118 4.15 -8.99 6.30
N ASP A 119 5.11 -8.62 5.47
CA ASP A 119 6.38 -8.05 5.92
C ASP A 119 6.78 -7.01 4.88
N GLU A 120 6.28 -5.79 5.08
CA GLU A 120 6.44 -4.70 4.13
C GLU A 120 7.93 -4.42 3.84
N LYS A 121 8.78 -4.53 4.87
CA LYS A 121 10.22 -4.32 4.71
C LYS A 121 10.84 -5.39 3.82
N GLN A 122 10.47 -6.66 4.02
CA GLN A 122 10.92 -7.76 3.15
C GLN A 122 10.40 -7.58 1.72
N GLN A 123 9.15 -7.14 1.54
CA GLN A 123 8.57 -6.88 0.23
C GLN A 123 9.29 -5.75 -0.50
N LEU A 124 9.54 -4.61 0.15
CA LEU A 124 10.30 -3.49 -0.42
C LEU A 124 11.72 -3.91 -0.79
N ARG A 125 12.37 -4.71 0.07
CA ARG A 125 13.69 -5.30 -0.21
C ARG A 125 13.64 -6.16 -1.46
N ASN A 126 12.70 -7.10 -1.56
CA ASN A 126 12.57 -7.99 -2.71
C ASN A 126 12.26 -7.22 -4.00
N ALA A 127 11.32 -6.27 -3.95
CA ALA A 127 11.00 -5.37 -5.05
C ALA A 127 12.25 -4.65 -5.58
N SER A 128 13.07 -4.11 -4.68
CA SER A 128 14.33 -3.44 -5.01
C SER A 128 15.32 -4.34 -5.74
N VAL A 129 15.48 -5.58 -5.26
CA VAL A 129 16.39 -6.57 -5.87
C VAL A 129 15.91 -6.97 -7.26
N TYR A 130 14.60 -7.17 -7.44
CA TYR A 130 14.04 -7.50 -8.74
C TYR A 130 14.18 -6.34 -9.72
N TYR A 131 13.82 -5.13 -9.27
CA TYR A 131 13.88 -3.90 -10.06
C TYR A 131 15.30 -3.60 -10.53
N ARG A 132 16.33 -3.86 -9.71
CA ARG A 132 17.74 -3.70 -10.12
C ARG A 132 18.06 -4.36 -11.46
N ASN A 133 17.51 -5.55 -11.71
CA ASN A 133 17.76 -6.31 -12.94
C ASN A 133 16.86 -5.85 -14.11
N HIS A 134 15.85 -5.03 -13.85
CA HIS A 134 14.86 -4.55 -14.82
C HIS A 134 14.84 -3.02 -14.95
N LYS A 135 15.77 -2.31 -14.30
CA LYS A 135 15.79 -0.84 -14.21
C LYS A 135 15.87 -0.08 -15.55
N ASN A 136 16.19 -0.78 -16.64
CA ASN A 136 16.22 -0.20 -17.98
C ASN A 136 14.82 -0.15 -18.62
N ASN A 137 13.85 -0.88 -18.07
CA ASN A 137 12.45 -0.78 -18.48
C ASN A 137 11.84 0.43 -17.76
N HIS A 138 11.66 1.53 -18.49
CA HIS A 138 11.06 2.74 -17.95
C HIS A 138 9.58 2.55 -17.58
N ASN A 139 8.89 1.57 -18.14
CA ASN A 139 7.48 1.27 -17.84
C ASN A 139 7.32 0.22 -16.74
N PHE A 140 8.41 -0.18 -16.07
CA PHE A 140 8.40 -1.27 -15.10
C PHE A 140 7.31 -1.08 -14.04
N ILE A 141 7.15 0.15 -13.53
CA ILE A 141 5.99 0.57 -12.75
C ILE A 141 5.21 1.61 -13.54
N ALA A 142 3.89 1.47 -13.55
CA ALA A 142 2.97 2.46 -14.07
C ALA A 142 1.89 2.77 -13.04
N GLN A 143 1.15 3.84 -13.28
CA GLN A 143 -0.03 4.23 -12.53
C GLN A 143 -1.12 4.69 -13.49
N LEU A 144 -2.38 4.56 -13.07
CA LEU A 144 -3.47 5.24 -13.78
C LEU A 144 -3.31 6.76 -13.67
N LYS A 145 -3.73 7.48 -14.70
CA LYS A 145 -3.88 8.95 -14.67
C LYS A 145 -4.98 9.39 -13.69
N LYS A 146 -6.03 8.58 -13.56
CA LYS A 146 -7.14 8.77 -12.63
C LYS A 146 -7.22 7.57 -11.68
N GLU A 147 -7.23 7.84 -10.39
CA GLU A 147 -7.38 6.81 -9.36
C GLU A 147 -8.72 6.09 -9.52
N SER A 148 -8.70 4.77 -9.44
CA SER A 148 -9.89 3.92 -9.64
C SER A 148 -10.23 3.06 -8.42
N MET A 149 -9.37 3.05 -7.39
CA MET A 149 -9.59 2.27 -6.18
C MET A 149 -9.38 3.14 -4.93
N LYS A 150 -10.19 2.86 -3.91
CA LYS A 150 -10.04 3.42 -2.56
C LYS A 150 -10.15 2.31 -1.52
N THR A 151 -9.74 2.62 -0.29
CA THR A 151 -9.92 1.72 0.86
C THR A 151 -10.52 2.46 2.04
N THR A 152 -11.06 1.68 2.97
CA THR A 152 -11.49 2.13 4.28
C THR A 152 -10.31 2.30 5.23
N PHE A 153 -10.43 3.28 6.13
CA PHE A 153 -9.58 3.51 7.29
C PHE A 153 -10.34 3.31 8.61
N GLN A 154 -11.50 2.66 8.55
CA GLN A 154 -12.29 2.32 9.73
C GLN A 154 -11.91 0.95 10.31
N SER A 155 -11.19 0.12 9.54
CA SER A 155 -10.69 -1.19 10.00
C SER A 155 -9.39 -1.58 9.29
N SER A 156 -8.75 -2.64 9.80
CA SER A 156 -7.56 -3.28 9.27
C SER A 156 -7.80 -4.79 9.13
N ALA A 157 -7.02 -5.48 8.29
CA ALA A 157 -7.09 -6.93 8.20
C ALA A 157 -6.59 -7.65 9.47
N THR A 158 -5.66 -7.03 10.21
CA THR A 158 -5.02 -7.64 11.38
C THR A 158 -4.67 -6.62 12.47
N ASN A 159 -4.45 -7.10 13.69
CA ASN A 159 -3.89 -6.32 14.81
C ASN A 159 -2.38 -6.01 14.67
N SER A 160 -1.65 -6.75 13.83
CA SER A 160 -0.18 -6.86 13.88
C SER A 160 0.56 -5.54 13.61
N TYR A 161 -0.07 -4.57 12.97
CA TYR A 161 0.53 -3.28 12.59
C TYR A 161 -0.03 -2.07 13.33
N HIS A 162 -1.09 -2.26 14.13
CA HIS A 162 -1.91 -1.16 14.64
C HIS A 162 -2.14 -1.27 16.15
N SER A 163 -1.08 -1.59 16.89
CA SER A 163 -1.09 -1.61 18.36
C SER A 163 -0.86 -0.19 18.89
N TYR A 164 -1.91 0.62 18.90
CA TYR A 164 -1.85 2.00 19.39
C TYR A 164 -2.01 2.14 20.91
N GLY A 165 -2.15 1.02 21.63
CA GLY A 165 -2.38 1.00 23.08
C GLY A 165 -3.82 1.32 23.49
N PHE A 166 -4.74 1.31 22.52
CA PHE A 166 -6.18 1.42 22.76
C PHE A 166 -6.79 0.03 22.98
N ASP A 167 -7.86 -0.03 23.77
CA ASP A 167 -8.63 -1.25 24.02
C ASP A 167 -9.58 -1.52 22.83
N PHE A 168 -8.97 -1.90 21.70
CA PHE A 168 -9.65 -2.23 20.46
C PHE A 168 -9.00 -3.45 19.80
N ASP A 169 -9.78 -4.52 19.62
CA ASP A 169 -9.36 -5.73 18.91
C ASP A 169 -9.94 -5.75 17.50
N VAL A 170 -9.08 -5.55 16.50
CA VAL A 170 -9.42 -5.57 15.07
C VAL A 170 -10.00 -6.93 14.66
N ASN A 171 -9.53 -8.04 15.26
CA ASN A 171 -10.02 -9.37 14.91
C ASN A 171 -11.47 -9.57 15.39
N LEU A 172 -11.77 -9.11 16.61
CA LEU A 172 -13.14 -9.13 17.12
C LEU A 172 -14.04 -8.22 16.27
N PHE A 173 -13.58 -6.99 15.96
CA PHE A 173 -14.31 -6.10 15.05
C PHE A 173 -14.62 -6.81 13.72
N ASN A 174 -13.60 -7.38 13.06
CA ASN A 174 -13.76 -8.06 11.77
C ASN A 174 -14.72 -9.25 11.87
N HIS A 175 -14.68 -10.02 12.95
CA HIS A 175 -15.64 -11.10 13.18
C HIS A 175 -17.07 -10.57 13.23
N LEU A 176 -17.34 -9.49 13.99
CA LEU A 176 -18.69 -8.92 14.11
C LEU A 176 -19.23 -8.39 12.80
N ILE A 177 -18.39 -7.71 12.01
CA ILE A 177 -18.80 -7.22 10.69
C ILE A 177 -19.04 -8.39 9.72
N ASN A 178 -18.22 -9.43 9.76
CA ASN A 178 -18.43 -10.62 8.92
C ASN A 178 -19.72 -11.36 9.27
N GLU A 179 -20.07 -11.48 10.55
CA GLU A 179 -21.34 -12.09 10.98
C GLU A 179 -22.54 -11.25 10.53
N ALA A 180 -22.47 -9.91 10.67
CA ALA A 180 -23.51 -9.01 10.19
C ALA A 180 -23.69 -9.09 8.65
N TRP A 181 -22.58 -9.16 7.92
CA TRP A 181 -22.62 -9.35 6.46
C TRP A 181 -23.18 -10.72 6.07
N PHE A 182 -22.81 -11.78 6.77
CA PHE A 182 -23.34 -13.12 6.54
C PHE A 182 -24.85 -13.22 6.82
N ALA A 183 -25.35 -12.43 7.77
CA ALA A 183 -26.76 -12.33 8.11
C ALA A 183 -27.58 -11.40 7.19
N ASP A 184 -26.97 -10.77 6.17
CA ASP A 184 -27.57 -9.77 5.28
C ASP A 184 -27.98 -8.45 5.98
N ASP A 185 -27.38 -8.17 7.15
CA ASP A 185 -27.61 -6.95 7.95
C ASP A 185 -26.59 -5.82 7.66
N PHE A 186 -25.52 -6.13 6.92
CA PHE A 186 -24.45 -5.19 6.59
C PHE A 186 -24.44 -4.83 5.09
N ASP A 187 -24.72 -3.57 4.77
CA ASP A 187 -24.58 -2.96 3.45
C ASP A 187 -23.11 -2.68 3.15
N ALA A 188 -22.52 -3.51 2.30
CA ALA A 188 -21.14 -3.38 1.87
C ALA A 188 -20.84 -2.12 1.03
N LEU A 189 -21.86 -1.37 0.63
CA LEU A 189 -21.74 -0.12 -0.14
C LEU A 189 -22.19 1.12 0.65
N GLU A 190 -22.36 1.01 1.97
CA GLU A 190 -22.69 2.17 2.81
C GLU A 190 -21.69 3.31 2.59
N ASN A 191 -22.23 4.51 2.35
CA ASN A 191 -21.49 5.74 2.07
C ASN A 191 -20.57 5.72 0.83
N PHE A 192 -20.65 4.71 -0.04
CA PHE A 192 -19.84 4.65 -1.26
C PHE A 192 -20.02 5.90 -2.15
N PRO A 193 -18.95 6.48 -2.72
CA PRO A 193 -17.54 6.02 -2.74
C PRO A 193 -16.68 6.57 -1.59
N LYS A 194 -17.28 7.20 -0.59
CA LYS A 194 -16.60 7.64 0.63
C LYS A 194 -16.35 6.45 1.54
N ASP A 195 -15.58 6.68 2.59
CA ASP A 195 -15.37 5.67 3.62
C ASP A 195 -16.67 5.42 4.41
N PHE A 196 -16.82 4.24 4.99
CA PHE A 196 -17.94 3.92 5.86
C PHE A 196 -18.08 4.95 6.97
N SER A 197 -19.33 5.30 7.31
CA SER A 197 -19.58 6.16 8.45
C SER A 197 -19.23 5.44 9.75
N THR A 198 -18.62 6.16 10.69
CA THR A 198 -18.26 5.59 12.00
C THR A 198 -19.53 5.16 12.74
N GLU A 199 -20.60 5.95 12.62
CA GLU A 199 -21.92 5.69 13.19
C GLU A 199 -22.53 4.38 12.68
N TYR A 200 -22.32 4.05 11.40
CA TYR A 200 -22.77 2.78 10.84
C TYR A 200 -22.10 1.59 11.52
N PHE A 201 -20.76 1.62 11.65
CA PHE A 201 -20.04 0.56 12.36
C PHE A 201 -20.42 0.44 13.84
N GLU A 202 -20.69 1.56 14.52
CA GLU A 202 -21.14 1.57 15.90
C GLU A 202 -22.40 0.72 16.12
N THR A 203 -23.30 0.65 15.12
CA THR A 203 -24.53 -0.15 15.24
C THR A 203 -24.26 -1.64 15.45
N PHE A 204 -23.16 -2.15 14.90
CA PHE A 204 -22.78 -3.57 14.97
C PHE A 204 -21.89 -3.92 16.16
N ILE A 205 -21.11 -2.96 16.66
CA ILE A 205 -20.05 -3.26 17.63
C ILE A 205 -20.34 -2.77 19.06
N LYS A 206 -21.30 -1.85 19.25
CA LYS A 206 -21.56 -1.16 20.53
C LYS A 206 -21.78 -2.06 21.75
N GLU A 207 -22.23 -3.30 21.56
CA GLU A 207 -22.49 -4.23 22.66
C GLU A 207 -21.25 -5.01 23.10
N LYS A 208 -20.23 -5.10 22.24
CA LYS A 208 -19.05 -5.95 22.45
C LYS A 208 -17.72 -5.22 22.40
N ILE A 209 -17.68 -4.00 21.86
CA ILE A 209 -16.49 -3.17 21.71
C ILE A 209 -16.74 -1.80 22.32
N ASN A 210 -15.74 -1.26 23.02
CA ASN A 210 -15.77 0.10 23.52
C ASN A 210 -15.68 1.11 22.36
N ILE A 211 -16.78 1.80 22.08
CA ILE A 211 -16.89 2.77 20.97
C ILE A 211 -15.85 3.90 21.08
N GLN A 212 -15.53 4.37 22.28
CA GLN A 212 -14.56 5.45 22.45
C GLN A 212 -13.15 5.01 22.08
N GLU A 213 -12.78 3.77 22.41
CA GLU A 213 -11.48 3.20 22.07
C GLU A 213 -11.38 2.88 20.58
N PHE A 214 -12.46 2.39 19.98
CA PHE A 214 -12.58 2.26 18.53
C PHE A 214 -12.33 3.60 17.81
N LYS A 215 -13.00 4.68 18.21
CA LYS A 215 -12.82 6.01 17.60
C LYS A 215 -11.38 6.52 17.70
N LYS A 216 -10.74 6.33 18.86
CA LYS A 216 -9.32 6.68 19.04
C LYS A 216 -8.41 5.88 18.12
N TRP A 217 -8.68 4.58 18.00
CA TRP A 217 -7.94 3.69 17.11
C TRP A 217 -8.07 4.13 15.65
N VAL A 218 -9.29 4.40 15.18
CA VAL A 218 -9.56 4.88 13.81
C VAL A 218 -8.82 6.19 13.53
N GLU A 219 -8.91 7.19 14.42
CA GLU A 219 -8.22 8.46 14.19
C GLU A 219 -6.70 8.31 14.19
N CYS A 220 -6.14 7.44 15.03
CA CYS A 220 -4.71 7.15 14.99
C CYS A 220 -4.31 6.51 13.66
N PHE A 221 -5.10 5.56 13.17
CA PHE A 221 -4.90 4.91 11.88
C PHE A 221 -4.97 5.90 10.71
N LYS A 222 -6.00 6.75 10.66
CA LYS A 222 -6.11 7.82 9.66
C LYS A 222 -4.91 8.76 9.72
N ASN A 223 -4.49 9.19 10.91
CA ASN A 223 -3.37 10.10 11.08
C ASN A 223 -2.03 9.50 10.61
N GLN A 224 -1.82 8.19 10.77
CA GLN A 224 -0.64 7.51 10.23
C GLN A 224 -0.50 7.73 8.73
N TYR A 225 -1.59 7.60 7.97
CA TYR A 225 -1.57 7.76 6.52
C TYR A 225 -1.64 9.23 6.06
N ARG A 226 -2.31 10.11 6.82
CA ARG A 226 -2.23 11.57 6.59
C ARG A 226 -0.79 12.05 6.71
N ASN A 227 -0.02 11.54 7.69
CA ASN A 227 1.41 11.84 7.85
C ASN A 227 2.28 11.32 6.69
N LEU A 228 1.83 10.28 5.97
CA LEU A 228 2.46 9.80 4.74
C LEU A 228 2.08 10.63 3.49
N GLY A 229 1.16 11.59 3.62
CA GLY A 229 0.69 12.46 2.55
C GLY A 229 -0.61 12.01 1.87
N CYS A 230 -1.27 10.97 2.39
CA CYS A 230 -2.54 10.49 1.84
C CYS A 230 -3.68 11.47 2.15
N LYS A 231 -4.63 11.59 1.22
CA LYS A 231 -5.87 12.35 1.41
C LYS A 231 -6.94 11.42 1.95
N ILE A 232 -7.18 11.51 3.25
CA ILE A 232 -8.15 10.67 3.95
C ILE A 232 -9.25 11.56 4.53
N GLU A 233 -10.49 11.17 4.25
CA GLU A 233 -11.71 11.78 4.79
C GLU A 233 -11.93 11.41 6.27
#